data_AF-A0ABD2HWY5-F1
#
_entry.id   AF-A0ABD2HWY5-F1
#
_cell.length_a   1.000
_cell.length_b   1.000
_cell.length_c   1.000
_cell.angle_alpha   90.00
_cell.angle_beta   90.00
_cell.angle_gamma   90.00
#
_symmetry.space_group_name_H-M   'P 1'
#
loop_
_entity.id
_entity.type
_entity.pdbx_description
1 polymer ?
#
loop_
_entity_poly.entity_id
_entity_poly.type
_entity_poly.pdbx_seq_one_letter_code
_entity_poly.pdbx_strand_id
1 'polypeptide(L)'
;MHHQIHRQQRQNGTNEAANLLINSVQANEGLRLNGTNETAAILLINAVKENDTAPLAPPAQPAKAMHFVVISAVYSTKSKLYSDNQIVLLVDAQFDDAIEQQIFVAKTSNGTNEQQTNFTLHKASLRSGVCLWDSYMSVFDSVVQPEMLQVGQAENMAQIEVKRSYDKKRFEVGTCFSPLFFAEHWQLVVLTIEIYRHFGSALQIIYLMSAIEGIFDILKLYQEAEVVQIEHWYSIQIEGETYKGLAQTINTNQDWRNQISAHTDCLIKYGNAAEFLIIGDIDDVLVPNHGFYYDEFIRNDLQNAAALLYDRFYVDTTTTMDPERFSLFNIVMSAKVDLQESHVSKYVVNTSLTESLWVHWPANTKPNTTLRTVPAMDGRMFHLRRWHFVEDEEVSEFNRSTVELDELRPTEAYMSIKLKADDPLAGVWWNTYINEKNAKRINRMGCWEADGMSRATSLRNSADCRIELHNFKTYICAT
;
A
#
# COMPACT_ATOMS: atom_id res chain seq x y z
N MET A 1 -12.83 -60.62 -35.99
CA MET A 1 -11.83 -61.66 -35.63
C MET A 1 -10.97 -61.11 -34.50
N HIS A 2 -10.47 -61.98 -33.60
CA HIS A 2 -9.40 -61.83 -32.57
C HIS A 2 -9.06 -60.44 -31.97
N HIS A 3 -9.20 -60.26 -30.64
CA HIS A 3 -8.17 -60.44 -29.58
C HIS A 3 -6.99 -59.46 -29.71
N GLN A 4 -6.74 -58.53 -28.77
CA GLN A 4 -6.30 -58.68 -27.35
C GLN A 4 -4.81 -59.05 -27.17
N ILE A 5 -4.27 -58.73 -25.98
CA ILE A 5 -2.95 -59.14 -25.43
C ILE A 5 -1.78 -58.27 -25.98
N HIS A 6 -0.78 -57.77 -25.21
CA HIS A 6 -0.40 -57.95 -23.79
C HIS A 6 -0.02 -56.61 -23.09
N ARG A 7 -0.21 -56.55 -21.75
CA ARG A 7 0.50 -55.61 -20.83
C ARG A 7 1.91 -56.14 -20.50
N GLN A 8 2.90 -55.28 -20.18
CA GLN A 8 3.59 -55.25 -18.86
C GLN A 8 4.84 -54.31 -18.78
N GLN A 9 5.18 -53.90 -17.54
CA GLN A 9 6.39 -53.17 -17.06
C GLN A 9 6.57 -51.73 -17.60
N ARG A 10 6.99 -50.71 -16.81
CA ARG A 10 7.37 -50.56 -15.38
C ARG A 10 6.48 -49.41 -14.80
N GLN A 11 6.05 -49.29 -13.53
CA GLN A 11 6.55 -49.64 -12.19
C GLN A 11 7.81 -48.90 -11.69
N ASN A 12 7.63 -47.69 -11.14
CA ASN A 12 7.72 -47.36 -9.68
C ASN A 12 8.14 -45.90 -9.44
N GLY A 13 7.47 -45.17 -8.52
CA GLY A 13 7.75 -43.74 -8.28
C GLY A 13 6.82 -42.99 -7.32
N THR A 14 6.43 -43.60 -6.19
CA THR A 14 5.84 -42.95 -4.98
C THR A 14 4.77 -41.85 -5.13
N ASN A 15 3.52 -42.30 -5.13
CA ASN A 15 2.44 -41.82 -4.23
C ASN A 15 2.91 -41.69 -2.76
N GLU A 16 2.23 -41.05 -1.79
CA GLU A 16 0.98 -40.25 -1.70
C GLU A 16 1.06 -39.42 -0.41
N ALA A 17 0.68 -38.13 -0.42
CA ALA A 17 0.73 -37.28 0.80
C ALA A 17 -0.29 -36.12 0.82
N ALA A 18 -1.47 -36.30 0.21
CA ALA A 18 -2.52 -35.27 0.20
C ALA A 18 -3.92 -35.89 0.11
N ASN A 19 -4.56 -36.13 1.26
CA ASN A 19 -6.02 -35.99 1.51
C ASN A 19 -6.40 -36.50 2.92
N LEU A 20 -7.63 -36.17 3.35
CA LEU A 20 -8.32 -36.62 4.57
C LEU A 20 -7.79 -36.08 5.92
N LEU A 21 -8.22 -34.87 6.29
CA LEU A 21 -8.32 -34.47 7.71
C LEU A 21 -9.43 -33.42 7.96
N ILE A 22 -10.69 -33.81 7.75
CA ILE A 22 -11.88 -33.09 8.25
C ILE A 22 -12.83 -34.10 8.89
N ASN A 23 -13.47 -33.68 9.99
CA ASN A 23 -14.53 -34.31 10.81
C ASN A 23 -14.15 -34.99 12.15
N SER A 24 -15.09 -34.80 13.09
CA SER A 24 -15.30 -35.45 14.39
C SER A 24 -14.21 -35.35 15.47
N VAL A 25 -14.29 -34.28 16.26
CA VAL A 25 -14.00 -34.33 17.70
C VAL A 25 -15.34 -34.41 18.44
N GLN A 26 -15.71 -35.60 18.93
CA GLN A 26 -16.78 -35.79 19.93
C GLN A 26 -16.41 -36.89 20.92
N ALA A 27 -16.93 -36.74 22.15
CA ALA A 27 -16.54 -37.41 23.38
C ALA A 27 -16.69 -38.96 23.39
N ASN A 28 -15.77 -39.63 24.09
CA ASN A 28 -16.01 -40.43 25.31
C ASN A 28 -14.71 -41.14 25.76
N GLU A 29 -14.22 -40.89 26.98
CA GLU A 29 -14.46 -41.67 28.21
C GLU A 29 -13.79 -43.07 28.27
N GLY A 30 -12.95 -43.27 29.31
CA GLY A 30 -12.85 -44.56 30.02
C GLY A 30 -11.53 -45.33 29.95
N LEU A 31 -11.27 -46.08 31.05
CA LEU A 31 -10.26 -47.15 31.24
C LEU A 31 -8.78 -46.67 31.24
N ARG A 32 -8.14 -46.40 32.39
CA ARG A 32 -7.75 -47.24 33.56
C ARG A 32 -6.41 -48.00 33.41
N LEU A 33 -5.61 -47.90 34.47
CA LEU A 33 -4.25 -48.44 34.62
C LEU A 33 -4.20 -49.89 35.12
N ASN A 34 -3.14 -50.60 34.73
CA ASN A 34 -2.34 -51.65 35.41
C ASN A 34 -1.09 -51.85 34.48
N GLY A 35 0.17 -52.08 34.89
CA GLY A 35 0.74 -52.79 36.04
C GLY A 35 1.09 -54.24 35.62
N THR A 36 2.28 -54.84 35.81
CA THR A 36 3.58 -54.43 36.44
C THR A 36 4.67 -55.49 36.10
N ASN A 37 5.96 -55.12 36.06
CA ASN A 37 7.17 -56.00 36.07
C ASN A 37 7.36 -56.94 34.83
N GLU A 38 8.50 -57.53 34.44
CA GLU A 38 9.97 -57.53 34.74
C GLU A 38 10.68 -58.22 33.53
N THR A 39 12.00 -58.40 33.31
CA THR A 39 13.35 -58.16 33.91
C THR A 39 14.33 -57.83 32.73
N ALA A 40 15.45 -57.09 32.78
CA ALA A 40 16.69 -57.02 33.59
C ALA A 40 17.93 -57.79 33.03
N ALA A 41 18.96 -57.04 32.59
CA ALA A 41 20.40 -57.40 32.46
C ALA A 41 21.17 -56.18 31.83
N ILE A 42 21.92 -55.31 32.52
CA ILE A 42 23.13 -55.45 33.37
C ILE A 42 24.46 -55.47 32.58
N LEU A 43 25.24 -54.39 32.68
CA LEU A 43 26.66 -54.42 33.09
C LEU A 43 27.17 -53.02 33.52
N LEU A 44 28.08 -52.98 34.49
CA LEU A 44 28.71 -51.76 35.06
C LEU A 44 30.16 -51.61 34.55
N ILE A 45 30.78 -50.44 34.80
CA ILE A 45 32.11 -50.37 35.43
C ILE A 45 32.27 -49.05 36.21
N ASN A 46 33.09 -49.07 37.27
CA ASN A 46 33.26 -48.01 38.27
C ASN A 46 34.76 -47.81 38.60
N ALA A 47 35.23 -46.72 39.22
CA ALA A 47 34.79 -45.30 39.26
C ALA A 47 35.82 -44.51 40.09
N VAL A 48 36.21 -43.29 39.69
CA VAL A 48 37.09 -42.40 40.48
C VAL A 48 36.63 -40.93 40.37
N LYS A 49 36.81 -40.17 41.46
CA LYS A 49 36.66 -38.71 41.51
C LYS A 49 38.05 -38.06 41.48
N GLU A 50 38.20 -36.93 40.80
CA GLU A 50 39.15 -35.89 41.22
C GLU A 50 38.77 -34.49 40.69
N ASN A 51 38.98 -33.50 41.57
CA ASN A 51 39.02 -32.04 41.49
C ASN A 51 38.28 -31.23 40.38
N ASP A 52 37.52 -30.24 40.87
CA ASP A 52 37.53 -28.83 40.48
C ASP A 52 37.69 -28.45 38.99
N THR A 53 36.56 -28.29 38.32
CA THR A 53 36.08 -26.93 38.01
C THR A 53 34.58 -26.96 37.72
N ALA A 54 33.83 -25.98 38.20
CA ALA A 54 32.47 -25.78 37.71
C ALA A 54 32.57 -25.36 36.22
N PRO A 55 31.84 -25.99 35.29
CA PRO A 55 31.81 -25.51 33.92
C PRO A 55 31.23 -24.10 33.94
N LEU A 56 32.04 -23.12 33.50
CA LEU A 56 31.57 -21.76 33.27
C LEU A 56 30.33 -21.85 32.37
N ALA A 57 29.23 -21.22 32.81
CA ALA A 57 28.07 -21.09 31.95
C ALA A 57 28.53 -20.50 30.60
N PRO A 58 28.08 -21.03 29.46
CA PRO A 58 28.49 -20.51 28.16
C PRO A 58 28.21 -19.00 28.17
N PRO A 59 29.17 -18.16 27.74
CA PRO A 59 28.98 -16.71 27.78
C PRO A 59 27.67 -16.39 27.05
N ALA A 60 26.77 -15.69 27.73
CA ALA A 60 25.46 -15.36 27.19
C ALA A 60 25.67 -14.76 25.80
N GLN A 61 25.05 -15.36 24.78
CA GLN A 61 25.21 -14.89 23.40
C GLN A 61 24.87 -13.39 23.40
N PRO A 62 25.75 -12.53 22.85
CA PRO A 62 25.48 -11.09 22.83
C PRO A 62 24.13 -10.90 22.14
N ALA A 63 23.23 -10.17 22.81
CA ALA A 63 21.86 -10.01 22.34
C ALA A 63 21.88 -9.56 20.88
N LYS A 64 21.21 -10.33 20.00
CA LYS A 64 21.12 -10.06 18.57
C LYS A 64 20.71 -8.60 18.40
N ALA A 65 21.56 -7.78 17.78
CA ALA A 65 21.25 -6.39 17.51
C ALA A 65 19.99 -6.33 16.64
N MET A 66 18.90 -5.80 17.19
CA MET A 66 17.64 -5.63 16.47
C MET A 66 17.66 -4.25 15.81
N HIS A 67 17.86 -4.24 14.50
CA HIS A 67 17.76 -3.03 13.69
C HIS A 67 16.31 -2.84 13.23
N PHE A 68 15.80 -1.63 13.41
CA PHE A 68 14.56 -1.16 12.81
C PHE A 68 14.83 0.16 12.06
N VAL A 69 14.06 0.42 11.02
CA VAL A 69 14.15 1.62 10.20
C VAL A 69 12.97 2.52 10.53
N VAL A 70 13.25 3.76 10.91
CA VAL A 70 12.20 4.73 11.24
C VAL A 70 11.59 5.29 9.97
N ILE A 71 10.28 5.14 9.82
CA ILE A 71 9.50 5.68 8.70
C ILE A 71 8.96 7.06 9.05
N SER A 72 8.34 7.19 10.23
CA SER A 72 7.94 8.48 10.77
C SER A 72 7.83 8.46 12.29
N ALA A 73 8.07 9.62 12.90
CA ALA A 73 7.68 9.92 14.27
C ALA A 73 6.83 11.18 14.23
N VAL A 74 5.51 11.03 14.43
CA VAL A 74 4.53 12.10 14.23
C VAL A 74 3.98 12.54 15.58
N TYR A 75 4.35 13.75 16.01
CA TYR A 75 3.76 14.41 17.16
C TYR A 75 2.37 14.96 16.82
N SER A 76 1.41 14.74 17.72
CA SER A 76 0.07 15.32 17.65
C SER A 76 -0.30 16.00 18.98
N THR A 77 -0.50 17.32 18.94
CA THR A 77 -1.03 18.07 20.10
C THR A 77 -2.44 17.60 20.48
N LYS A 78 -3.24 17.12 19.50
CA LYS A 78 -4.54 16.48 19.71
C LYS A 78 -4.71 15.26 18.82
N SER A 79 -5.32 14.20 19.34
CA SER A 79 -5.64 12.97 18.61
C SER A 79 -7.11 12.59 18.73
N LYS A 80 -7.63 11.83 17.77
CA LYS A 80 -8.95 11.17 17.82
C LYS A 80 -8.87 9.74 18.40
N LEU A 81 -7.66 9.18 18.41
CA LEU A 81 -7.39 7.78 18.74
C LEU A 81 -6.76 7.66 20.12
N TYR A 82 -5.80 8.54 20.39
CA TYR A 82 -4.89 8.50 21.54
C TYR A 82 -5.02 9.79 22.38
N SER A 83 -4.14 10.03 23.36
CA SER A 83 -4.21 11.25 24.19
C SER A 83 -3.50 12.46 23.54
N ASP A 84 -3.73 13.65 24.11
CA ASP A 84 -3.10 14.90 23.67
C ASP A 84 -1.60 14.91 24.01
N ASN A 85 -0.76 15.37 23.06
CA ASN A 85 0.71 15.45 23.15
C ASN A 85 1.48 14.13 23.07
N GLN A 86 0.94 13.14 22.37
CA GLN A 86 1.66 11.90 22.09
C GLN A 86 2.42 11.96 20.74
N ILE A 87 3.47 11.16 20.65
CA ILE A 87 4.14 10.81 19.39
C ILE A 87 3.69 9.40 19.00
N VAL A 88 3.27 9.26 17.74
CA VAL A 88 3.14 7.95 17.09
C VAL A 88 4.42 7.69 16.32
N LEU A 89 5.11 6.60 16.64
CA LEU A 89 6.31 6.13 15.96
C LEU A 89 5.92 4.96 15.05
N LEU A 90 6.27 5.05 13.76
CA LEU A 90 6.11 3.98 12.77
C LEU A 90 7.50 3.56 12.28
N VAL A 91 7.77 2.25 12.34
CA VAL A 91 9.05 1.65 11.95
C VAL A 91 8.83 0.38 11.14
N ASP A 92 9.77 0.05 10.27
CA ASP A 92 9.85 -1.28 9.68
C ASP A 92 10.99 -2.05 10.34
N ALA A 93 10.78 -3.32 10.67
CA ALA A 93 11.79 -4.15 11.33
C ALA A 93 11.79 -5.58 10.80
N GLN A 94 12.93 -6.27 10.92
CA GLN A 94 12.97 -7.70 10.65
C GLN A 94 12.00 -8.43 11.59
N PHE A 95 11.16 -9.32 11.03
CA PHE A 95 10.29 -10.19 11.83
C PHE A 95 11.11 -11.04 12.81
N ASP A 96 10.87 -10.82 14.10
CA ASP A 96 11.45 -11.56 15.22
C ASP A 96 10.50 -11.39 16.42
N ASP A 97 9.96 -12.48 16.99
CA ASP A 97 8.98 -12.40 18.09
C ASP A 97 9.54 -11.76 19.37
N ALA A 98 10.87 -11.58 19.45
CA ALA A 98 11.52 -10.84 20.52
C ALA A 98 11.36 -9.31 20.40
N ILE A 99 11.05 -8.74 19.22
CA ILE A 99 11.02 -7.28 19.04
C ILE A 99 9.83 -6.61 19.75
N GLU A 100 8.68 -7.29 19.84
CA GLU A 100 7.51 -6.78 20.57
C GLU A 100 7.66 -6.91 22.10
N GLN A 101 8.58 -7.77 22.55
CA GLN A 101 8.94 -7.94 23.95
C GLN A 101 10.07 -6.98 24.37
N GLN A 102 10.75 -6.37 23.41
CA GLN A 102 11.88 -5.47 23.65
C GLN A 102 11.40 -4.11 24.13
N ILE A 103 11.90 -3.69 25.29
CA ILE A 103 11.70 -2.33 25.81
C ILE A 103 12.70 -1.39 25.13
N PHE A 104 12.17 -0.31 24.56
CA PHE A 104 12.90 0.81 24.01
C PHE A 104 12.67 2.06 24.87
N VAL A 105 13.52 3.06 24.69
CA VAL A 105 13.43 4.36 25.37
C VAL A 105 13.20 5.44 24.32
N ALA A 106 12.24 6.32 24.58
CA ALA A 106 12.09 7.60 23.90
C ALA A 106 12.47 8.73 24.88
N LYS A 107 13.21 9.74 24.39
CA LYS A 107 13.45 11.01 25.08
C LYS A 107 12.95 12.14 24.19
N THR A 108 12.18 13.06 24.75
CA THR A 108 11.67 14.23 24.02
C THR A 108 11.94 15.51 24.79
N SER A 109 12.24 16.59 24.08
CA SER A 109 12.59 17.89 24.67
C SER A 109 12.04 19.03 23.83
N ASN A 110 11.69 20.13 24.49
CA ASN A 110 11.30 21.42 23.89
C ASN A 110 12.20 22.57 24.39
N GLY A 111 13.45 22.25 24.74
CA GLY A 111 14.45 23.18 25.24
C GLY A 111 14.23 23.68 26.68
N THR A 112 13.02 23.55 27.22
CA THR A 112 12.69 23.92 28.62
C THR A 112 12.34 22.70 29.47
N ASN A 113 11.51 21.80 28.93
CA ASN A 113 11.10 20.55 29.57
C ASN A 113 11.69 19.36 28.81
N GLU A 114 12.02 18.31 29.56
CA GLU A 114 12.40 17.00 29.00
C GLU A 114 11.51 15.90 29.57
N GLN A 115 11.25 14.88 28.77
CA GLN A 115 10.50 13.70 29.17
C GLN A 115 11.14 12.44 28.59
N GLN A 116 11.31 11.42 29.43
CA GLN A 116 11.70 10.08 29.02
C GLN A 116 10.54 9.12 29.25
N THR A 117 10.17 8.37 28.21
CA THR A 117 9.13 7.33 28.25
C THR A 117 9.71 6.01 27.75
N ASN A 118 9.48 4.92 28.49
CA ASN A 118 9.78 3.57 28.01
C ASN A 118 8.59 3.06 27.18
N PHE A 119 8.86 2.39 26.05
CA PHE A 119 7.82 1.86 25.18
C PHE A 119 8.20 0.49 24.60
N THR A 120 7.22 -0.22 24.05
CA THR A 120 7.44 -1.43 23.23
C THR A 120 6.87 -1.20 21.83
N LEU A 121 7.38 -1.93 20.85
CA LEU A 121 6.79 -2.00 19.51
C LEU A 121 5.64 -3.02 19.50
N HIS A 122 4.61 -2.76 18.70
CA HIS A 122 3.57 -3.72 18.37
C HIS A 122 3.33 -3.72 16.85
N LYS A 123 2.91 -4.86 16.29
CA LYS A 123 2.66 -4.96 14.84
C LYS A 123 1.64 -3.92 14.36
N ALA A 124 2.01 -3.15 13.34
CA ALA A 124 1.12 -2.21 12.66
C ALA A 124 0.16 -2.93 11.70
N SER A 125 0.45 -4.20 11.32
CA SER A 125 -0.49 -5.02 10.54
C SER A 125 -0.39 -6.52 10.79
N LEU A 126 -1.36 -7.25 10.22
CA LEU A 126 -1.18 -8.67 9.93
C LEU A 126 -0.03 -8.86 8.94
N ARG A 127 0.72 -9.95 9.14
CA ARG A 127 1.91 -10.35 8.37
C ARG A 127 1.51 -11.26 7.20
N SER A 128 2.01 -11.04 5.99
CA SER A 128 1.76 -11.94 4.83
C SER A 128 2.32 -13.36 5.00
N GLY A 129 3.37 -13.49 5.82
CA GLY A 129 4.14 -14.72 6.02
C GLY A 129 5.30 -14.89 5.03
N VAL A 130 5.25 -14.20 3.88
CA VAL A 130 6.24 -14.27 2.79
C VAL A 130 7.43 -13.36 3.05
N CYS A 131 7.16 -12.13 3.51
CA CYS A 131 8.18 -11.12 3.74
C CYS A 131 8.99 -11.32 5.04
N LEU A 132 10.17 -10.69 5.08
CA LEU A 132 11.11 -10.78 6.20
C LEU A 132 11.11 -9.52 7.08
N TRP A 133 10.57 -8.41 6.54
CA TRP A 133 10.39 -7.15 7.24
C TRP A 133 8.90 -6.85 7.31
N ASP A 134 8.43 -6.56 8.53
CA ASP A 134 7.04 -6.20 8.83
C ASP A 134 6.98 -4.78 9.42
N SER A 135 5.82 -4.15 9.30
CA SER A 135 5.54 -2.82 9.85
C SER A 135 5.19 -2.92 11.34
N TYR A 136 5.82 -2.10 12.17
CA TYR A 136 5.57 -1.99 13.61
C TYR A 136 5.35 -0.53 14.01
N MET A 137 4.58 -0.31 15.07
CA MET A 137 4.32 1.02 15.61
C MET A 137 4.39 1.06 17.13
N SER A 138 4.43 2.28 17.67
CA SER A 138 4.24 2.55 19.10
C SER A 138 3.64 3.94 19.29
N VAL A 139 3.01 4.16 20.44
CA VAL A 139 2.47 5.46 20.86
C VAL A 139 3.01 5.76 22.25
N PHE A 140 3.62 6.92 22.43
CA PHE A 140 4.17 7.32 23.72
C PHE A 140 3.99 8.83 24.00
N ASP A 141 3.89 9.15 25.29
CA ASP A 141 3.77 10.51 25.78
C ASP A 141 5.02 11.35 25.50
N SER A 142 4.81 12.63 25.17
CA SER A 142 5.86 13.61 24.87
C SER A 142 5.58 14.95 25.54
N VAL A 143 6.63 15.77 25.68
CA VAL A 143 6.48 17.18 26.06
C VAL A 143 5.60 17.94 25.06
N VAL A 144 4.96 19.02 25.51
CA VAL A 144 4.17 19.88 24.62
C VAL A 144 5.08 20.52 23.57
N GLN A 145 4.74 20.33 22.28
CA GLN A 145 5.50 20.80 21.11
C GLN A 145 7.00 20.45 21.18
N PRO A 146 7.37 19.16 21.05
CA PRO A 146 8.77 18.75 21.07
C PRO A 146 9.51 19.33 19.86
N GLU A 147 10.77 19.68 20.10
CA GLU A 147 11.75 20.13 19.08
C GLU A 147 12.80 19.04 18.82
N MET A 148 13.00 18.14 19.78
CA MET A 148 13.92 17.01 19.69
C MET A 148 13.26 15.72 20.17
N LEU A 149 13.49 14.64 19.43
CA LEU A 149 13.22 13.25 19.80
C LEU A 149 14.51 12.44 19.66
N GLN A 150 14.79 11.62 20.66
CA GLN A 150 15.75 10.52 20.57
C GLN A 150 15.05 9.20 20.89
N VAL A 151 15.39 8.13 20.18
CA VAL A 151 14.88 6.77 20.42
C VAL A 151 16.01 5.76 20.38
N GLY A 152 15.94 4.72 21.22
CA GLY A 152 16.88 3.61 21.16
C GLY A 152 16.80 2.66 22.36
N GLN A 153 17.95 2.09 22.73
CA GLN A 153 18.08 1.16 23.86
C GLN A 153 19.15 1.63 24.83
N ALA A 154 18.77 1.86 26.09
CA ALA A 154 19.64 2.36 27.16
C ALA A 154 20.43 3.63 26.77
N GLU A 155 21.72 3.51 26.47
CA GLU A 155 22.61 4.61 26.09
C GLU A 155 22.73 4.76 24.56
N ASN A 156 22.40 3.72 23.79
CA ASN A 156 22.43 3.72 22.32
C ASN A 156 21.15 4.37 21.78
N MET A 157 21.16 5.69 21.68
CA MET A 157 20.02 6.53 21.28
C MET A 157 20.32 7.25 19.95
N ALA A 158 19.43 7.09 18.96
CA ALA A 158 19.46 7.85 17.71
C ALA A 158 18.53 9.06 17.78
N GLN A 159 18.95 10.22 17.26
CA GLN A 159 18.07 11.39 17.10
C GLN A 159 17.19 11.22 15.86
N ILE A 160 15.91 11.57 15.98
CA ILE A 160 14.89 11.41 14.95
C ILE A 160 14.20 12.75 14.68
N GLU A 161 13.88 13.01 13.41
CA GLU A 161 13.03 14.13 12.99
C GLU A 161 11.60 13.94 13.52
N VAL A 162 11.10 14.90 14.32
CA VAL A 162 9.69 14.92 14.73
C VAL A 162 8.86 15.62 13.65
N LYS A 163 8.08 14.83 12.92
CA LYS A 163 7.05 15.31 11.99
C LYS A 163 5.81 15.73 12.79
N ARG A 164 4.96 16.59 12.23
CA ARG A 164 3.69 17.03 12.84
C ARG A 164 2.52 16.46 12.04
N SER A 165 1.40 16.14 12.69
CA SER A 165 0.16 15.82 11.96
C SER A 165 -0.38 17.05 11.22
N TYR A 166 -1.10 16.81 10.12
CA TYR A 166 -1.62 17.85 9.24
C TYR A 166 -2.67 18.71 9.97
N ASP A 167 -2.40 20.02 10.01
CA ASP A 167 -3.18 21.01 10.76
C ASP A 167 -3.72 22.16 9.88
N LYS A 168 -3.17 22.37 8.68
CA LYS A 168 -3.54 23.45 7.72
C LYS A 168 -5.05 23.63 7.54
N LYS A 169 -5.79 22.52 7.44
CA LYS A 169 -7.22 22.47 7.10
C LYS A 169 -7.86 21.22 7.72
N ARG A 170 -9.11 21.34 8.17
CA ARG A 170 -9.98 20.19 8.48
C ARG A 170 -10.89 19.89 7.28
N PHE A 171 -11.19 18.62 7.05
CA PHE A 171 -12.02 18.17 5.94
C PHE A 171 -12.77 16.89 6.30
N GLU A 172 -13.89 16.65 5.61
CA GLU A 172 -14.75 15.49 5.85
C GLU A 172 -14.13 14.22 5.22
N VAL A 173 -13.81 14.26 3.93
CA VAL A 173 -13.23 13.13 3.19
C VAL A 173 -11.89 13.51 2.56
N GLY A 174 -10.90 12.61 2.67
CA GLY A 174 -9.68 12.62 1.86
C GLY A 174 -9.35 11.23 1.33
N THR A 175 -8.32 11.14 0.48
CA THR A 175 -7.85 9.87 -0.12
C THR A 175 -6.37 9.65 0.18
N CYS A 176 -6.00 8.45 0.60
CA CYS A 176 -4.61 7.99 0.77
C CYS A 176 -4.29 6.96 -0.31
N PHE A 177 -3.41 7.31 -1.25
CA PHE A 177 -2.94 6.39 -2.29
C PHE A 177 -1.68 5.65 -1.88
N SER A 178 -1.51 4.42 -2.39
CA SER A 178 -0.27 3.66 -2.28
C SER A 178 0.92 4.34 -3.01
N PRO A 179 2.18 3.98 -2.68
CA PRO A 179 3.35 4.59 -3.29
C PRO A 179 3.45 4.39 -4.80
N LEU A 180 3.45 5.49 -5.54
CA LEU A 180 3.71 5.52 -6.98
C LEU A 180 5.15 5.14 -7.26
N PHE A 181 5.33 4.02 -7.96
CA PHE A 181 6.62 3.53 -8.44
C PHE A 181 6.57 3.39 -9.96
N PHE A 182 7.52 4.02 -10.65
CA PHE A 182 7.62 4.06 -12.11
C PHE A 182 6.30 4.48 -12.79
N ALA A 183 5.62 5.50 -12.25
CA ALA A 183 4.37 5.97 -12.84
C ALA A 183 4.62 6.63 -14.21
N GLU A 184 3.95 6.09 -15.25
CA GLU A 184 4.06 6.52 -16.65
C GLU A 184 2.70 6.82 -17.31
N HIS A 185 1.59 6.24 -16.82
CA HIS A 185 0.23 6.49 -17.32
C HIS A 185 -0.36 7.80 -16.78
N TRP A 186 -0.13 8.92 -17.47
CA TRP A 186 -0.60 10.23 -17.02
C TRP A 186 -2.13 10.38 -17.08
N GLN A 187 -2.79 9.70 -18.04
CA GLN A 187 -4.24 9.67 -18.19
C GLN A 187 -4.92 9.13 -16.94
N LEU A 188 -4.36 8.06 -16.37
CA LEU A 188 -4.84 7.44 -15.14
C LEU A 188 -4.72 8.41 -13.96
N VAL A 189 -3.55 9.04 -13.79
CA VAL A 189 -3.32 10.00 -12.69
C VAL A 189 -4.31 11.17 -12.74
N VAL A 190 -4.52 11.76 -13.93
CA VAL A 190 -5.46 12.87 -14.12
C VAL A 190 -6.91 12.42 -13.90
N LEU A 191 -7.31 11.25 -14.41
CA LEU A 191 -8.67 10.70 -14.27
C LEU A 191 -9.00 10.38 -12.82
N THR A 192 -8.11 9.67 -12.12
CA THR A 192 -8.28 9.34 -10.70
C THR A 192 -8.40 10.61 -9.86
N ILE A 193 -7.49 11.58 -10.04
CA ILE A 193 -7.52 12.83 -9.26
C ILE A 193 -8.83 13.59 -9.45
N GLU A 194 -9.29 13.77 -10.70
CA GLU A 194 -10.51 14.54 -10.96
C GLU A 194 -11.79 13.80 -10.56
N ILE A 195 -11.86 12.46 -10.63
CA ILE A 195 -13.02 11.72 -10.10
C ILE A 195 -13.10 11.83 -8.57
N TYR A 196 -11.99 11.61 -7.86
CA TYR A 196 -11.97 11.76 -6.39
C TYR A 196 -12.29 13.21 -5.97
N ARG A 197 -11.81 14.21 -6.72
CA ARG A 197 -12.12 15.62 -6.50
C ARG A 197 -13.61 15.93 -6.75
N HIS A 198 -14.18 15.41 -7.84
CA HIS A 198 -15.60 15.59 -8.20
C HIS A 198 -16.53 15.04 -7.12
N PHE A 199 -16.27 13.83 -6.60
CA PHE A 199 -17.07 13.23 -5.53
C PHE A 199 -16.74 13.74 -4.11
N GLY A 200 -15.90 14.78 -3.97
CA GLY A 200 -15.73 15.52 -2.72
C GLY A 200 -14.55 15.09 -1.83
N SER A 201 -13.57 14.34 -2.36
CA SER A 201 -12.30 14.15 -1.65
C SER A 201 -11.52 15.46 -1.65
N ALA A 202 -11.43 16.08 -0.47
CA ALA A 202 -10.95 17.45 -0.30
C ALA A 202 -9.43 17.59 -0.20
N LEU A 203 -8.71 16.47 -0.06
CA LEU A 203 -7.26 16.36 -0.15
C LEU A 203 -6.87 14.92 -0.53
N GLN A 204 -5.98 14.78 -1.49
CA GLN A 204 -5.50 13.49 -2.01
C GLN A 204 -4.00 13.33 -1.73
N ILE A 205 -3.66 12.44 -0.81
CA ILE A 205 -2.28 12.18 -0.39
C ILE A 205 -1.69 11.12 -1.32
N ILE A 206 -0.64 11.50 -2.05
CA ILE A 206 0.05 10.65 -3.02
C ILE A 206 1.48 10.43 -2.56
N TYR A 207 1.77 9.20 -2.15
CA TYR A 207 3.13 8.75 -1.87
C TYR A 207 3.87 8.54 -3.19
N LEU A 208 5.07 9.10 -3.32
CA LEU A 208 5.84 9.11 -4.57
C LEU A 208 7.24 8.55 -4.35
N MET A 209 7.50 7.37 -4.94
CA MET A 209 8.85 6.80 -5.07
C MET A 209 9.51 7.26 -6.38
N SER A 210 8.77 7.13 -7.50
CA SER A 210 9.25 7.51 -8.83
C SER A 210 8.11 7.64 -9.85
N ALA A 211 8.25 8.63 -10.73
CA ALA A 211 7.36 8.88 -11.87
C ALA A 211 8.17 9.55 -12.99
N ILE A 212 7.65 9.54 -14.22
CA ILE A 212 8.18 10.37 -15.31
C ILE A 212 7.99 11.87 -14.99
N GLU A 213 8.89 12.73 -15.49
CA GLU A 213 8.90 14.18 -15.20
C GLU A 213 7.54 14.85 -15.44
N GLY A 214 6.87 14.52 -16.55
CA GLY A 214 5.55 15.07 -16.88
C GLY A 214 4.45 14.73 -15.85
N ILE A 215 4.49 13.54 -15.24
CA ILE A 215 3.55 13.17 -14.17
C ILE A 215 3.92 13.90 -12.88
N PHE A 216 5.20 14.05 -12.56
CA PHE A 216 5.62 14.83 -11.39
C PHE A 216 5.22 16.30 -11.52
N ASP A 217 5.29 16.90 -12.71
CA ASP A 217 4.80 18.25 -12.98
C ASP A 217 3.26 18.35 -12.89
N ILE A 218 2.51 17.35 -13.38
CA ILE A 218 1.05 17.28 -13.17
C ILE A 218 0.70 17.24 -11.66
N LEU A 219 1.42 16.42 -10.88
CA LEU A 219 1.20 16.33 -9.43
C LEU A 219 1.55 17.64 -8.70
N LYS A 220 2.58 18.38 -9.14
CA LYS A 220 2.88 19.73 -8.61
C LYS A 220 1.74 20.70 -8.87
N LEU A 221 1.15 20.72 -10.07
CA LEU A 221 0.02 21.60 -10.40
C LEU A 221 -1.19 21.32 -9.50
N TYR A 222 -1.49 20.04 -9.21
CA TYR A 222 -2.54 19.69 -8.25
C TYR A 222 -2.19 20.02 -6.80
N GLN A 223 -0.91 20.05 -6.43
CA GLN A 223 -0.44 20.49 -5.11
C GLN A 223 -0.48 22.01 -4.95
N GLU A 224 -0.15 22.78 -5.99
CA GLU A 224 -0.33 24.23 -6.04
C GLU A 224 -1.81 24.63 -5.96
N ALA A 225 -2.71 23.77 -6.44
CA ALA A 225 -4.16 23.92 -6.33
C ALA A 225 -4.77 23.38 -5.00
N GLU A 226 -3.93 22.94 -4.05
CA GLU A 226 -4.33 22.30 -2.77
C GLU A 226 -5.22 21.04 -2.89
N VAL A 227 -5.28 20.41 -4.07
CA VAL A 227 -6.03 19.15 -4.31
C VAL A 227 -5.21 17.93 -3.90
N VAL A 228 -3.91 17.95 -4.18
CA VAL A 228 -2.96 16.86 -3.88
C VAL A 228 -1.95 17.29 -2.81
N GLN A 229 -1.51 16.35 -1.99
CA GLN A 229 -0.31 16.49 -1.16
C GLN A 229 0.66 15.37 -1.53
N ILE A 230 1.82 15.73 -2.08
CA ILE A 230 2.87 14.76 -2.41
C ILE A 230 3.62 14.43 -1.12
N GLU A 231 3.80 13.14 -0.87
CA GLU A 231 4.63 12.58 0.20
C GLU A 231 5.80 11.82 -0.44
N HIS A 232 7.04 12.18 -0.13
CA HIS A 232 8.20 11.51 -0.72
C HIS A 232 8.44 10.16 -0.04
N TRP A 233 8.45 9.08 -0.81
CA TRP A 233 8.59 7.71 -0.30
C TRP A 233 9.91 7.10 -0.78
N TYR A 234 10.96 7.28 0.01
CA TYR A 234 12.33 6.90 -0.35
C TYR A 234 12.58 5.40 -0.15
N SER A 235 13.34 4.79 -1.08
CA SER A 235 13.88 3.45 -0.90
C SER A 235 14.87 3.41 0.28
N ILE A 236 14.68 2.46 1.19
CA ILE A 236 15.53 2.23 2.35
C ILE A 236 16.90 1.70 1.88
N GLN A 237 17.98 2.34 2.33
CA GLN A 237 19.35 1.88 2.12
C GLN A 237 20.05 1.72 3.47
N ILE A 238 20.64 0.54 3.71
CA ILE A 238 21.51 0.27 4.86
C ILE A 238 22.88 -0.14 4.32
N GLU A 239 23.93 0.53 4.76
CA GLU A 239 25.30 0.20 4.36
C GLU A 239 25.75 -1.13 5.01
N GLY A 240 26.42 -1.98 4.23
CA GLY A 240 27.03 -3.22 4.71
C GLY A 240 26.11 -4.45 4.84
N GLU A 241 24.78 -4.29 4.88
CA GLU A 241 23.86 -5.43 5.01
C GLU A 241 23.61 -6.17 3.67
N THR A 242 24.42 -7.19 3.38
CA THR A 242 24.07 -8.23 2.40
C THR A 242 23.31 -9.37 3.08
N TYR A 243 21.98 -9.34 3.05
CA TYR A 243 21.15 -10.31 3.75
C TYR A 243 21.43 -11.75 3.27
N LYS A 244 22.05 -12.56 4.14
CA LYS A 244 22.48 -13.95 3.88
C LYS A 244 23.35 -14.12 2.63
N GLY A 245 24.08 -13.08 2.22
CA GLY A 245 24.91 -13.08 1.01
C GLY A 245 24.13 -13.06 -0.31
N LEU A 246 22.83 -12.78 -0.27
CA LEU A 246 21.97 -12.56 -1.44
C LEU A 246 21.70 -11.06 -1.63
N ALA A 247 21.29 -10.67 -2.83
CA ALA A 247 20.83 -9.30 -3.14
C ALA A 247 19.42 -9.01 -2.59
N GLN A 248 19.13 -9.49 -1.38
CA GLN A 248 17.87 -9.30 -0.67
C GLN A 248 17.95 -8.02 0.16
N THR A 249 17.49 -6.90 -0.42
CA THR A 249 17.38 -5.60 0.26
C THR A 249 16.09 -5.52 1.10
N ILE A 250 15.97 -4.54 1.99
CA ILE A 250 14.73 -4.29 2.74
C ILE A 250 13.56 -4.05 1.77
N ASN A 251 13.74 -3.17 0.77
CA ASN A 251 12.72 -2.83 -0.23
C ASN A 251 12.18 -4.04 -1.04
N THR A 252 12.94 -5.13 -1.11
CA THR A 252 12.55 -6.37 -1.80
C THR A 252 11.96 -7.44 -0.88
N ASN A 253 11.94 -7.20 0.45
CA ASN A 253 11.44 -8.13 1.47
C ASN A 253 10.42 -7.49 2.42
N GLN A 254 9.76 -6.42 1.97
CA GLN A 254 8.61 -5.76 2.59
C GLN A 254 7.36 -6.00 1.76
N ASP A 255 6.22 -6.21 2.42
CA ASP A 255 4.94 -6.45 1.77
C ASP A 255 4.57 -5.31 0.81
N TRP A 256 4.29 -5.67 -0.45
CA TRP A 256 3.80 -4.77 -1.51
C TRP A 256 4.61 -3.47 -1.69
N ARG A 257 5.94 -3.53 -1.60
CA ARG A 257 6.85 -2.35 -1.63
C ARG A 257 6.55 -1.33 -0.51
N ASN A 258 6.21 -1.84 0.67
CA ASN A 258 5.94 -1.07 1.87
C ASN A 258 4.65 -0.21 1.80
N GLN A 259 3.64 -0.67 1.08
CA GLN A 259 2.31 -0.04 1.05
C GLN A 259 1.68 0.11 2.43
N ILE A 260 1.87 -0.90 3.30
CA ILE A 260 1.29 -0.95 4.66
C ILE A 260 1.77 0.24 5.49
N SER A 261 3.08 0.51 5.51
CA SER A 261 3.64 1.66 6.22
C SER A 261 3.30 2.99 5.54
N ALA A 262 3.15 3.04 4.21
CA ALA A 262 2.71 4.26 3.52
C ALA A 262 1.25 4.65 3.86
N HIS A 263 0.33 3.68 3.81
CA HIS A 263 -1.06 3.89 4.23
C HIS A 263 -1.13 4.23 5.72
N THR A 264 -0.41 3.52 6.58
CA THR A 264 -0.40 3.78 8.03
C THR A 264 0.19 5.16 8.37
N ASP A 265 1.28 5.58 7.72
CA ASP A 265 1.83 6.94 7.82
C ASP A 265 0.80 8.01 7.38
N CYS A 266 0.00 7.72 6.35
CA CYS A 266 -1.07 8.61 5.90
C CYS A 266 -2.16 8.76 6.97
N LEU A 267 -2.61 7.66 7.60
CA LEU A 267 -3.57 7.71 8.70
C LEU A 267 -3.02 8.51 9.90
N ILE A 268 -1.76 8.27 10.27
CA ILE A 268 -1.11 8.95 11.40
C ILE A 268 -0.98 10.46 11.15
N LYS A 269 -0.56 10.87 9.95
CA LYS A 269 -0.40 12.28 9.59
C LYS A 269 -1.74 13.01 9.36
N TYR A 270 -2.66 12.40 8.61
CA TYR A 270 -3.84 13.09 8.05
C TYR A 270 -5.17 12.69 8.73
N GLY A 271 -5.23 11.59 9.49
CA GLY A 271 -6.46 11.12 10.14
C GLY A 271 -7.03 12.07 11.20
N ASN A 272 -6.19 12.93 11.79
CA ASN A 272 -6.67 14.01 12.67
C ASN A 272 -7.44 15.10 11.87
N ALA A 273 -7.09 15.30 10.59
CA ALA A 273 -7.63 16.33 9.72
C ALA A 273 -8.88 15.91 8.95
N ALA A 274 -8.90 14.67 8.45
CA ALA A 274 -10.01 14.03 7.76
C ALA A 274 -11.04 13.43 8.74
N GLU A 275 -12.33 13.38 8.46
CA GLU A 275 -13.27 12.50 9.19
C GLU A 275 -13.15 11.06 8.69
N PHE A 276 -13.18 10.89 7.36
CA PHE A 276 -13.01 9.63 6.66
C PHE A 276 -11.83 9.67 5.68
N LEU A 277 -11.10 8.56 5.56
CA LEU A 277 -10.03 8.40 4.57
C LEU A 277 -10.33 7.21 3.65
N ILE A 278 -10.33 7.45 2.34
CA ILE A 278 -10.45 6.40 1.32
C ILE A 278 -9.05 5.84 1.06
N ILE A 279 -8.89 4.51 1.11
CA ILE A 279 -7.59 3.83 1.02
C ILE A 279 -7.56 2.98 -0.27
N GLY A 280 -6.65 3.30 -1.18
CA GLY A 280 -6.60 2.70 -2.51
C GLY A 280 -5.22 2.71 -3.18
N ASP A 281 -5.15 2.07 -4.33
CA ASP A 281 -4.11 2.30 -5.34
C ASP A 281 -4.54 3.43 -6.30
N ILE A 282 -3.61 4.01 -7.08
CA ILE A 282 -3.97 5.08 -8.03
C ILE A 282 -4.84 4.58 -9.19
N ASP A 283 -4.86 3.25 -9.44
CA ASP A 283 -5.79 2.54 -10.31
C ASP A 283 -7.06 2.06 -9.58
N ASP A 284 -7.35 2.52 -8.36
CA ASP A 284 -8.62 2.27 -7.64
C ASP A 284 -9.46 3.54 -7.52
N VAL A 285 -10.58 3.61 -8.26
CA VAL A 285 -11.52 4.74 -8.23
C VAL A 285 -12.84 4.35 -7.59
N LEU A 286 -13.17 4.97 -6.45
CA LEU A 286 -14.45 4.78 -5.77
C LEU A 286 -15.53 5.64 -6.44
N VAL A 287 -16.63 5.03 -6.86
CA VAL A 287 -17.80 5.74 -7.38
C VAL A 287 -18.98 5.51 -6.43
N PRO A 288 -19.50 6.55 -5.75
CA PRO A 288 -20.69 6.45 -4.91
C PRO A 288 -21.94 6.32 -5.80
N ASN A 289 -22.98 5.65 -5.31
CA ASN A 289 -24.29 5.68 -5.98
C ASN A 289 -25.18 6.83 -5.42
N HIS A 290 -24.78 7.44 -4.30
CA HIS A 290 -25.61 8.38 -3.55
C HIS A 290 -24.87 9.66 -3.13
N GLY A 291 -24.85 10.65 -4.03
CA GLY A 291 -24.34 12.00 -3.71
C GLY A 291 -22.82 12.07 -3.72
N PHE A 292 -22.26 12.82 -2.78
CA PHE A 292 -20.81 12.91 -2.57
C PHE A 292 -20.33 11.82 -1.60
N TYR A 293 -19.01 11.63 -1.48
CA TYR A 293 -18.44 10.59 -0.62
C TYR A 293 -18.94 10.65 0.84
N TYR A 294 -19.13 11.84 1.41
CA TYR A 294 -19.62 11.98 2.78
C TYR A 294 -21.06 11.44 2.94
N ASP A 295 -21.96 11.78 2.01
CA ASP A 295 -23.35 11.30 2.00
C ASP A 295 -23.40 9.78 1.91
N GLU A 296 -22.61 9.19 1.01
CA GLU A 296 -22.47 7.75 0.81
C GLU A 296 -21.95 7.06 2.09
N PHE A 297 -20.95 7.63 2.77
CA PHE A 297 -20.34 7.01 3.95
C PHE A 297 -21.22 7.10 5.20
N ILE A 298 -21.91 8.23 5.39
CA ILE A 298 -22.90 8.39 6.46
C ILE A 298 -24.11 7.48 6.21
N ARG A 299 -24.60 7.37 4.97
CA ARG A 299 -25.68 6.43 4.60
C ARG A 299 -25.32 4.97 4.89
N ASN A 300 -24.09 4.56 4.61
CA ASN A 300 -23.59 3.21 4.92
C ASN A 300 -23.15 3.06 6.39
N ASP A 301 -23.37 4.09 7.22
CA ASP A 301 -23.19 4.08 8.67
C ASP A 301 -21.72 3.92 9.13
N LEU A 302 -20.78 4.51 8.38
CA LEU A 302 -19.35 4.56 8.74
C LEU A 302 -19.08 5.33 10.04
N GLN A 303 -19.98 6.22 10.45
CA GLN A 303 -19.97 6.84 11.78
C GLN A 303 -19.93 5.80 12.94
N ASN A 304 -20.50 4.60 12.73
CA ASN A 304 -20.58 3.51 13.72
C ASN A 304 -19.71 2.29 13.36
N ALA A 305 -18.87 2.39 12.33
CA ALA A 305 -17.98 1.32 11.85
C ALA A 305 -16.53 1.81 11.74
N ALA A 306 -15.55 0.92 11.92
CA ALA A 306 -14.16 1.30 11.68
C ALA A 306 -13.85 1.42 10.18
N ALA A 307 -14.49 0.61 9.32
CA ALA A 307 -14.39 0.78 7.87
C ALA A 307 -15.62 0.29 7.09
N LEU A 308 -15.80 0.90 5.91
CA LEU A 308 -16.59 0.38 4.80
C LEU A 308 -15.67 -0.34 3.81
N LEU A 309 -15.99 -1.58 3.44
CA LEU A 309 -15.32 -2.29 2.34
C LEU A 309 -16.20 -2.26 1.10
N TYR A 310 -15.62 -1.86 -0.03
CA TYR A 310 -16.28 -1.82 -1.34
C TYR A 310 -15.71 -2.91 -2.24
N ASP A 311 -16.59 -3.68 -2.87
CA ASP A 311 -16.20 -4.66 -3.87
C ASP A 311 -15.52 -3.97 -5.05
N ARG A 312 -14.42 -4.59 -5.52
CA ARG A 312 -13.55 -4.02 -6.55
C ARG A 312 -13.69 -4.78 -7.87
N PHE A 313 -14.06 -4.09 -8.94
CA PHE A 313 -14.31 -4.67 -10.26
C PHE A 313 -13.32 -4.13 -11.29
N TYR A 314 -12.84 -4.96 -12.23
CA TYR A 314 -12.08 -4.43 -13.37
C TYR A 314 -12.95 -3.53 -14.23
N VAL A 315 -12.31 -2.55 -14.87
CA VAL A 315 -12.92 -1.71 -15.90
C VAL A 315 -12.02 -1.65 -17.12
N ASP A 316 -12.59 -1.93 -18.30
CA ASP A 316 -11.99 -1.64 -19.59
C ASP A 316 -12.30 -0.18 -19.98
N THR A 317 -11.29 0.56 -20.40
CA THR A 317 -11.41 1.95 -20.84
C THR A 317 -10.75 2.16 -22.19
N THR A 318 -11.28 3.09 -22.98
CA THR A 318 -10.72 3.51 -24.27
C THR A 318 -10.34 4.98 -24.21
N THR A 319 -9.12 5.31 -24.62
CA THR A 319 -8.59 6.68 -24.61
C THR A 319 -7.55 6.89 -25.71
N THR A 320 -6.92 8.06 -25.77
CA THR A 320 -5.79 8.34 -26.65
C THR A 320 -4.53 8.65 -25.84
N MET A 321 -3.36 8.48 -26.46
CA MET A 321 -2.08 8.97 -25.90
C MET A 321 -1.86 10.47 -26.13
N ASP A 322 -2.61 11.09 -27.04
CA ASP A 322 -2.49 12.49 -27.43
C ASP A 322 -3.13 13.45 -26.40
N PRO A 323 -2.35 14.34 -25.75
CA PRO A 323 -2.88 15.33 -24.82
C PRO A 323 -3.85 16.34 -25.44
N GLU A 324 -3.78 16.61 -26.76
CA GLU A 324 -4.67 17.57 -27.44
C GLU A 324 -6.05 16.97 -27.77
N ARG A 325 -6.21 15.64 -27.68
CA ARG A 325 -7.48 14.91 -27.91
C ARG A 325 -7.98 14.13 -26.68
N PHE A 326 -7.26 14.17 -25.57
CA PHE A 326 -7.68 13.58 -24.29
C PHE A 326 -8.94 14.26 -23.73
N SER A 327 -9.87 13.45 -23.22
CA SER A 327 -11.12 13.92 -22.61
C SER A 327 -11.52 12.99 -21.47
N LEU A 328 -11.65 13.54 -20.25
CA LEU A 328 -12.12 12.80 -19.07
C LEU A 328 -13.50 12.17 -19.31
N PHE A 329 -14.41 12.94 -19.92
CA PHE A 329 -15.75 12.49 -20.26
C PHE A 329 -15.73 11.28 -21.22
N ASN A 330 -14.88 11.32 -22.25
CA ASN A 330 -14.76 10.23 -23.22
C ASN A 330 -14.31 8.93 -22.54
N ILE A 331 -13.38 9.01 -21.58
CA ILE A 331 -12.90 7.82 -20.85
C ILE A 331 -14.00 7.24 -19.96
N VAL A 332 -14.70 8.09 -19.20
CA VAL A 332 -15.83 7.65 -18.35
C VAL A 332 -16.97 7.07 -19.18
N MET A 333 -17.25 7.61 -20.37
CA MET A 333 -18.26 7.08 -21.29
C MET A 333 -17.81 5.81 -22.01
N SER A 334 -16.50 5.59 -22.20
CA SER A 334 -15.94 4.34 -22.73
C SER A 334 -15.98 3.18 -21.73
N ALA A 335 -16.11 3.49 -20.44
CA ALA A 335 -15.87 2.56 -19.34
C ALA A 335 -16.84 1.38 -19.33
N LYS A 336 -16.29 0.17 -19.41
CA LYS A 336 -17.02 -1.11 -19.34
C LYS A 336 -16.61 -1.84 -18.07
N VAL A 337 -17.52 -1.87 -17.10
CA VAL A 337 -17.29 -2.55 -15.81
C VAL A 337 -17.51 -4.06 -15.96
N ASP A 338 -16.53 -4.84 -15.52
CA ASP A 338 -16.60 -6.29 -15.46
C ASP A 338 -17.35 -6.72 -14.18
N LEU A 339 -18.60 -7.17 -14.33
CA LEU A 339 -19.43 -7.58 -13.18
C LEU A 339 -19.36 -9.09 -12.89
N GLN A 340 -18.48 -9.83 -13.59
CA GLN A 340 -18.29 -11.26 -13.37
C GLN A 340 -17.10 -11.55 -12.45
N GLU A 341 -16.06 -10.71 -12.49
CA GLU A 341 -14.87 -10.84 -11.64
C GLU A 341 -14.79 -9.71 -10.60
N SER A 342 -15.04 -10.06 -9.32
CA SER A 342 -14.82 -9.19 -8.17
C SER A 342 -13.51 -9.56 -7.46
N HIS A 343 -12.65 -8.57 -7.25
CA HIS A 343 -11.37 -8.71 -6.57
C HIS A 343 -11.48 -8.39 -5.08
N VAL A 344 -10.39 -8.69 -4.36
CA VAL A 344 -10.20 -8.26 -2.96
C VAL A 344 -10.51 -6.76 -2.84
N SER A 345 -11.41 -6.44 -1.92
CA SER A 345 -12.02 -5.13 -1.72
C SER A 345 -10.98 -4.03 -1.47
N LYS A 346 -11.41 -2.79 -1.66
CA LYS A 346 -10.75 -1.59 -1.11
C LYS A 346 -11.73 -0.84 -0.22
N TYR A 347 -11.25 0.10 0.59
CA TYR A 347 -11.99 0.46 1.80
C TYR A 347 -11.84 1.93 2.21
N VAL A 348 -12.75 2.36 3.06
CA VAL A 348 -12.81 3.71 3.62
C VAL A 348 -12.85 3.59 5.14
N VAL A 349 -11.98 4.30 5.85
CA VAL A 349 -11.85 4.22 7.31
C VAL A 349 -12.46 5.40 8.04
N ASN A 350 -12.99 5.12 9.23
CA ASN A 350 -13.32 6.13 10.23
C ASN A 350 -12.06 6.44 11.05
N THR A 351 -11.53 7.66 10.86
CA THR A 351 -10.26 8.11 11.47
C THR A 351 -10.28 8.21 13.00
N SER A 352 -11.47 8.11 13.61
CA SER A 352 -11.63 8.04 15.07
C SER A 352 -11.66 6.61 15.63
N LEU A 353 -11.70 5.59 14.76
CA LEU A 353 -11.89 4.18 15.11
C LEU A 353 -10.81 3.23 14.57
N THR A 354 -10.03 3.64 13.56
CA THR A 354 -8.91 2.87 13.00
C THR A 354 -7.56 3.39 13.49
N GLU A 355 -6.65 2.49 13.86
CA GLU A 355 -5.33 2.80 14.42
C GLU A 355 -4.19 2.57 13.43
N SER A 356 -4.33 1.61 12.51
CA SER A 356 -3.38 1.33 11.42
C SER A 356 -4.04 0.69 10.20
N LEU A 357 -3.35 0.66 9.06
CA LEU A 357 -3.91 0.28 7.77
C LEU A 357 -3.18 -0.90 7.11
N TRP A 358 -3.92 -1.69 6.34
CA TRP A 358 -3.38 -2.73 5.44
C TRP A 358 -3.87 -2.50 4.01
N VAL A 359 -3.41 -3.28 3.03
CA VAL A 359 -3.65 -3.02 1.60
C VAL A 359 -5.15 -3.11 1.21
N HIS A 360 -5.94 -3.91 1.93
CA HIS A 360 -7.35 -4.22 1.59
C HIS A 360 -8.37 -4.06 2.72
N TRP A 361 -7.93 -3.87 3.97
CA TRP A 361 -8.77 -3.67 5.15
C TRP A 361 -7.99 -2.89 6.23
N PRO A 362 -8.64 -2.25 7.22
CA PRO A 362 -7.92 -1.65 8.34
C PRO A 362 -7.23 -2.74 9.16
N ALA A 363 -5.98 -2.49 9.59
CA ALA A 363 -5.19 -3.47 10.33
C ALA A 363 -5.59 -3.51 11.81
N ASN A 364 -5.28 -2.45 12.56
CA ASN A 364 -5.67 -2.30 13.96
C ASN A 364 -6.86 -1.32 14.06
N THR A 365 -7.83 -1.65 14.91
CA THR A 365 -9.06 -0.85 15.12
C THR A 365 -9.45 -0.90 16.60
N LYS A 366 -10.16 0.14 17.07
CA LYS A 366 -10.61 0.21 18.46
C LYS A 366 -11.51 -0.99 18.81
N PRO A 367 -11.39 -1.56 20.03
CA PRO A 367 -12.21 -2.69 20.46
C PRO A 367 -13.72 -2.46 20.30
N ASN A 368 -14.45 -3.53 19.96
CA ASN A 368 -15.90 -3.54 19.71
C ASN A 368 -16.39 -2.69 18.52
N THR A 369 -15.50 -2.27 17.63
CA THR A 369 -15.90 -1.68 16.33
C THR A 369 -16.25 -2.76 15.31
N THR A 370 -16.98 -2.38 14.25
CA THR A 370 -17.38 -3.29 13.16
C THR A 370 -16.74 -2.89 11.84
N LEU A 371 -16.51 -3.87 10.96
CA LEU A 371 -16.23 -3.65 9.54
C LEU A 371 -17.50 -3.98 8.75
N ARG A 372 -17.84 -3.19 7.73
CA ARG A 372 -19.07 -3.36 6.95
C ARG A 372 -18.76 -3.44 5.45
N THR A 373 -19.13 -4.53 4.80
CA THR A 373 -19.15 -4.59 3.33
C THR A 373 -20.34 -3.77 2.83
N VAL A 374 -20.09 -2.82 1.94
CA VAL A 374 -21.12 -2.07 1.23
C VAL A 374 -21.63 -2.95 0.08
N PRO A 375 -22.95 -3.15 -0.08
CA PRO A 375 -23.47 -3.90 -1.22
C PRO A 375 -23.04 -3.25 -2.53
N ALA A 376 -22.63 -4.04 -3.52
CA ALA A 376 -22.25 -3.52 -4.84
C ALA A 376 -23.38 -2.74 -5.57
N MET A 377 -24.62 -2.76 -5.08
CA MET A 377 -25.71 -1.91 -5.59
C MET A 377 -25.78 -0.52 -4.93
N ASP A 378 -25.10 -0.31 -3.80
CA ASP A 378 -25.01 0.98 -3.10
C ASP A 378 -23.69 1.72 -3.39
N GLY A 379 -22.58 1.05 -3.67
CA GLY A 379 -21.36 1.69 -4.19
C GLY A 379 -20.31 0.68 -4.69
N ARG A 380 -19.30 1.13 -5.47
CA ARG A 380 -18.29 0.24 -6.09
C ARG A 380 -16.91 0.87 -6.18
N MET A 381 -15.87 0.05 -6.00
CA MET A 381 -14.52 0.41 -6.40
C MET A 381 -14.25 -0.10 -7.83
N PHE A 382 -13.66 0.75 -8.67
CA PHE A 382 -13.30 0.42 -10.05
C PHE A 382 -11.79 0.35 -10.21
N HIS A 383 -11.30 -0.82 -10.66
CA HIS A 383 -9.88 -1.08 -10.89
C HIS A 383 -9.53 -0.74 -12.35
N LEU A 384 -9.00 0.45 -12.57
CA LEU A 384 -8.69 1.04 -13.88
C LEU A 384 -7.38 0.47 -14.43
N ARG A 385 -7.37 -0.84 -14.71
CA ARG A 385 -6.17 -1.58 -15.12
C ARG A 385 -6.17 -2.02 -16.58
N ARG A 386 -7.34 -2.06 -17.24
CA ARG A 386 -7.49 -2.49 -18.64
C ARG A 386 -7.72 -1.25 -19.52
N TRP A 387 -6.68 -0.85 -20.26
CA TRP A 387 -6.65 0.37 -21.08
C TRP A 387 -6.43 0.04 -22.56
N HIS A 388 -7.23 0.66 -23.42
CA HIS A 388 -7.11 0.59 -24.87
C HIS A 388 -6.79 1.99 -25.42
N PHE A 389 -5.66 2.15 -26.07
CA PHE A 389 -5.26 3.39 -26.71
C PHE A 389 -5.59 3.33 -28.21
N VAL A 390 -6.48 4.19 -28.68
CA VAL A 390 -6.81 4.32 -30.11
C VAL A 390 -5.77 5.17 -30.84
N GLU A 391 -5.40 4.73 -32.05
CA GLU A 391 -4.45 5.43 -32.91
C GLU A 391 -5.10 6.63 -33.65
N ASP A 392 -4.28 7.43 -34.31
CA ASP A 392 -4.65 8.80 -34.69
C ASP A 392 -5.88 8.92 -35.60
N GLU A 393 -6.09 7.94 -36.48
CA GLU A 393 -7.19 7.93 -37.46
C GLU A 393 -8.54 7.56 -36.81
N GLU A 394 -8.55 6.60 -35.87
CA GLU A 394 -9.76 6.05 -35.24
C GLU A 394 -10.48 7.05 -34.31
N VAL A 395 -9.73 7.98 -33.68
CA VAL A 395 -10.30 9.02 -32.79
C VAL A 395 -11.35 9.88 -33.51
N SER A 396 -11.24 10.02 -34.84
CA SER A 396 -12.20 10.78 -35.65
C SER A 396 -13.58 10.12 -35.78
N GLU A 397 -13.66 8.79 -35.67
CA GLU A 397 -14.92 8.03 -35.65
C GLU A 397 -15.44 7.83 -34.23
N PHE A 398 -14.55 7.68 -33.24
CA PHE A 398 -14.92 7.63 -31.82
C PHE A 398 -15.64 8.92 -31.37
N ASN A 399 -15.12 10.10 -31.76
CA ASN A 399 -15.75 11.40 -31.47
C ASN A 399 -17.03 11.69 -32.28
N ARG A 400 -17.39 10.86 -33.28
CA ARG A 400 -18.70 10.91 -33.94
C ARG A 400 -19.70 9.97 -33.29
N SER A 401 -19.31 8.71 -33.11
CA SER A 401 -20.19 7.68 -32.52
C SER A 401 -20.60 7.99 -31.08
N THR A 402 -19.77 8.70 -30.30
CA THR A 402 -20.13 9.22 -28.97
C THR A 402 -21.18 10.35 -29.00
N VAL A 403 -21.37 11.03 -30.13
CA VAL A 403 -22.44 12.05 -30.32
C VAL A 403 -23.74 11.41 -30.82
N GLU A 404 -23.67 10.25 -31.47
CA GLU A 404 -24.86 9.48 -31.93
C GLU A 404 -25.40 8.50 -30.86
N LEU A 405 -24.69 8.31 -29.75
CA LEU A 405 -25.03 7.32 -28.71
C LEU A 405 -26.25 7.66 -27.84
N ASP A 406 -26.81 8.86 -27.95
CA ASP A 406 -27.99 9.33 -27.17
C ASP A 406 -29.30 8.58 -27.49
N GLU A 407 -29.40 7.88 -28.63
CA GLU A 407 -30.64 7.18 -29.04
C GLU A 407 -30.67 5.66 -28.72
N LEU A 408 -29.57 5.06 -28.24
CA LEU A 408 -29.47 3.61 -28.08
C LEU A 408 -29.97 3.09 -26.73
N ARG A 409 -30.91 2.14 -26.77
CA ARG A 409 -31.43 1.44 -25.58
C ARG A 409 -30.43 0.37 -25.12
N PRO A 410 -30.16 0.21 -23.81
CA PRO A 410 -29.22 -0.79 -23.33
C PRO A 410 -29.76 -2.21 -23.48
N THR A 411 -29.06 -3.03 -24.25
CA THR A 411 -29.18 -4.50 -24.26
C THR A 411 -27.80 -5.13 -24.17
N GLU A 412 -27.69 -6.19 -23.37
CA GLU A 412 -26.50 -7.02 -23.11
C GLU A 412 -25.42 -6.42 -22.18
N ALA A 413 -25.35 -7.03 -20.98
CA ALA A 413 -24.24 -7.12 -20.02
C ALA A 413 -23.57 -5.86 -19.42
N TYR A 414 -23.45 -4.75 -20.15
CA TYR A 414 -22.66 -3.59 -19.71
C TYR A 414 -23.54 -2.47 -19.14
N MET A 415 -23.13 -1.92 -17.99
CA MET A 415 -23.75 -0.75 -17.36
C MET A 415 -22.79 0.44 -17.49
N SER A 416 -23.20 1.48 -18.22
CA SER A 416 -22.42 2.72 -18.35
C SER A 416 -22.46 3.54 -17.06
N ILE A 417 -21.37 4.27 -16.79
CA ILE A 417 -21.25 5.17 -15.63
C ILE A 417 -22.14 6.39 -15.87
N LYS A 418 -23.36 6.39 -15.33
CA LYS A 418 -24.32 7.49 -15.47
C LYS A 418 -24.01 8.65 -14.51
N LEU A 419 -23.09 9.52 -14.92
CA LEU A 419 -23.10 10.91 -14.48
C LEU A 419 -24.42 11.55 -14.95
N LYS A 420 -25.11 12.29 -14.08
CA LYS A 420 -26.36 13.00 -14.47
C LYS A 420 -26.00 14.26 -15.24
N ALA A 421 -26.64 14.45 -16.40
CA ALA A 421 -26.43 15.62 -17.25
C ALA A 421 -27.00 16.94 -16.69
N ASP A 422 -27.67 16.89 -15.53
CA ASP A 422 -28.38 18.03 -14.92
C ASP A 422 -27.47 18.94 -14.06
N ASP A 423 -26.14 18.72 -14.03
CA ASP A 423 -25.19 19.56 -13.29
C ASP A 423 -24.96 20.91 -14.02
N PRO A 424 -25.27 22.08 -13.40
CA PRO A 424 -25.09 23.38 -14.02
C PRO A 424 -23.65 23.75 -14.39
N LEU A 425 -22.64 23.02 -13.89
CA LEU A 425 -21.23 23.37 -14.07
C LEU A 425 -20.61 22.88 -15.39
N ALA A 426 -21.31 22.08 -16.19
CA ALA A 426 -20.82 21.58 -17.48
C ALA A 426 -20.35 22.70 -18.44
N GLY A 427 -20.91 23.91 -18.32
CA GLY A 427 -20.53 25.07 -19.13
C GLY A 427 -19.27 25.84 -18.71
N VAL A 428 -18.61 25.47 -17.59
CA VAL A 428 -17.51 26.27 -17.00
C VAL A 428 -16.11 25.77 -17.39
N TRP A 429 -15.98 24.49 -17.77
CA TRP A 429 -14.69 23.78 -17.83
C TRP A 429 -13.77 24.07 -19.03
N TRP A 430 -14.12 25.00 -19.92
CA TRP A 430 -13.46 25.12 -21.24
C TRP A 430 -12.44 26.27 -21.42
N ASN A 431 -12.20 27.15 -20.45
CA ASN A 431 -11.38 28.36 -20.67
C ASN A 431 -10.29 28.71 -19.64
N THR A 432 -10.05 27.89 -18.61
CA THR A 432 -9.00 28.17 -17.61
C THR A 432 -8.33 26.90 -17.07
N TYR A 433 -7.29 26.40 -17.77
CA TYR A 433 -5.92 26.33 -17.19
C TYR A 433 -4.81 25.85 -18.17
N ILE A 434 -5.15 25.31 -19.35
CA ILE A 434 -4.13 24.93 -20.36
C ILE A 434 -3.93 26.07 -21.38
N ASN A 435 -2.97 26.95 -21.10
CA ASN A 435 -2.56 28.02 -22.01
C ASN A 435 -1.45 27.51 -22.97
N GLU A 436 -1.41 27.99 -24.22
CA GLU A 436 -0.65 27.38 -25.34
C GLU A 436 0.84 27.09 -25.08
N LYS A 437 1.46 27.79 -24.12
CA LYS A 437 2.87 27.58 -23.75
C LYS A 437 3.15 26.17 -23.23
N ASN A 438 2.17 25.48 -22.64
CA ASN A 438 2.38 24.19 -21.99
C ASN A 438 2.36 23.03 -23.00
N ALA A 439 1.40 22.99 -23.93
CA ALA A 439 1.35 21.99 -25.01
C ALA A 439 2.64 21.99 -25.86
N LYS A 440 3.16 23.18 -26.19
CA LYS A 440 4.42 23.38 -26.92
C LYS A 440 5.68 22.96 -26.15
N ARG A 441 5.57 22.60 -24.86
CA ARG A 441 6.67 22.06 -24.04
C ARG A 441 6.66 20.53 -23.99
N ILE A 442 5.47 19.91 -23.97
CA ILE A 442 5.30 18.46 -24.09
C ILE A 442 5.77 17.98 -25.46
N ASN A 443 5.34 18.66 -26.54
CA ASN A 443 5.74 18.38 -27.94
C ASN A 443 7.21 18.75 -28.28
N ARG A 444 8.14 18.71 -27.30
CA ARG A 444 9.58 18.93 -27.49
C ARG A 444 10.49 17.93 -26.75
N MET A 445 9.97 16.81 -26.27
CA MET A 445 10.80 15.69 -25.79
C MET A 445 11.43 14.88 -26.95
N GLY A 446 12.32 15.52 -27.71
CA GLY A 446 13.37 14.84 -28.46
C GLY A 446 14.64 14.72 -27.60
N CYS A 447 15.49 13.73 -27.86
CA CYS A 447 16.68 13.48 -27.03
C CYS A 447 17.63 14.69 -26.98
N TRP A 448 18.06 15.07 -25.78
CA TRP A 448 19.14 16.05 -25.54
C TRP A 448 20.21 15.42 -24.64
N GLU A 449 21.44 15.36 -25.12
CA GLU A 449 22.62 15.13 -24.27
C GLU A 449 23.05 16.44 -23.60
N ALA A 450 23.76 16.35 -22.47
CA ALA A 450 24.23 17.50 -21.70
C ALA A 450 25.70 17.85 -22.01
N ASP A 451 25.92 19.14 -22.29
CA ASP A 451 27.17 19.92 -22.21
C ASP A 451 28.47 19.44 -22.88
N GLY A 452 29.05 20.32 -23.73
CA GLY A 452 30.45 20.21 -24.16
C GLY A 452 30.83 21.08 -25.37
N MET A 453 31.66 22.11 -25.17
CA MET A 453 32.12 23.00 -26.26
C MET A 453 33.20 22.35 -27.16
N SER A 454 32.90 22.15 -28.46
CA SER A 454 33.91 22.28 -29.54
C SER A 454 33.26 22.52 -30.92
N ARG A 455 34.06 22.78 -31.96
CA ARG A 455 33.57 23.24 -33.28
C ARG A 455 33.28 22.11 -34.26
N ALA A 456 32.03 22.09 -34.73
CA ALA A 456 31.53 21.71 -36.06
C ALA A 456 32.42 20.89 -37.02
N THR A 457 31.89 19.73 -37.45
CA THR A 457 31.82 19.39 -38.88
C THR A 457 30.55 18.57 -39.16
N SER A 458 30.08 18.56 -40.41
CA SER A 458 28.87 17.84 -40.82
C SER A 458 29.11 16.35 -41.10
N LEU A 459 28.13 15.49 -40.82
CA LEU A 459 27.85 14.31 -41.63
C LEU A 459 26.37 13.90 -41.52
N ARG A 460 25.93 12.96 -42.37
CA ARG A 460 24.56 12.44 -42.44
C ARG A 460 24.52 10.94 -42.07
N ASN A 461 23.32 10.50 -41.73
CA ASN A 461 22.80 9.11 -41.74
C ASN A 461 23.10 8.18 -40.54
N SER A 462 21.98 7.63 -40.02
CA SER A 462 21.71 6.22 -39.68
C SER A 462 22.30 5.53 -38.43
N ALA A 463 21.33 4.94 -37.68
CA ALA A 463 21.33 3.61 -37.04
C ALA A 463 21.74 3.44 -35.56
N ASP A 464 21.07 2.43 -34.95
CA ASP A 464 21.33 1.74 -33.68
C ASP A 464 21.55 2.56 -32.39
N CYS A 465 20.44 2.98 -31.76
CA CYS A 465 20.36 2.98 -30.29
C CYS A 465 19.90 1.60 -29.80
N ARG A 466 20.85 0.72 -29.45
CA ARG A 466 20.56 -0.50 -28.67
C ARG A 466 20.68 -0.21 -27.18
N ILE A 467 19.59 -0.40 -26.43
CA ILE A 467 19.63 -0.47 -24.97
C ILE A 467 19.90 -1.93 -24.59
N GLU A 468 21.08 -2.22 -24.06
CA GLU A 468 21.37 -3.56 -23.53
C GLU A 468 20.73 -3.73 -22.14
N LEU A 469 19.56 -4.38 -22.11
CA LEU A 469 18.91 -4.82 -20.88
C LEU A 469 19.74 -5.94 -20.21
N HIS A 470 20.63 -5.57 -19.29
CA HIS A 470 21.22 -6.54 -18.37
C HIS A 470 20.13 -7.21 -17.51
N ASN A 471 20.23 -8.54 -17.35
CA ASN A 471 19.21 -9.39 -16.76
C ASN A 471 19.00 -9.15 -15.25
N PHE A 472 18.22 -8.13 -14.88
CA PHE A 472 17.68 -7.99 -13.53
C PHE A 472 16.55 -9.01 -13.29
N LYS A 473 16.91 -10.16 -12.69
CA LYS A 473 15.93 -11.05 -12.06
C LYS A 473 15.42 -10.43 -10.77
N THR A 474 14.45 -9.53 -10.90
CA THR A 474 13.73 -8.95 -9.77
C THR A 474 12.81 -10.00 -9.16
N TYR A 475 13.21 -10.59 -8.05
CA TYR A 475 12.34 -11.44 -7.24
C TYR A 475 11.41 -10.53 -6.44
N ILE A 476 10.12 -10.54 -6.79
CA ILE A 476 9.06 -9.83 -6.06
C ILE A 476 8.37 -10.82 -5.13
N CYS A 477 8.29 -10.51 -3.84
CA CYS A 477 7.44 -11.21 -2.89
C CYS A 477 5.96 -10.81 -3.13
N ALA A 478 5.36 -11.39 -4.17
CA ALA A 478 3.92 -11.40 -4.39
C ALA A 478 3.36 -12.78 -4.00
N THR A 479 2.10 -12.80 -3.58
CA THR A 479 1.31 -14.01 -3.24
C THR A 479 0.83 -14.74 -4.48
#